data_AF-A0A936WG25-F1
#
_entry.id   AF-A0A936WG25-F1
#
_cell.length_a   1.000
_cell.length_b   1.000
_cell.length_c   1.000
_cell.angle_alpha   90.00
_cell.angle_beta   90.00
_cell.angle_gamma   90.00
#
_symmetry.space_group_name_H-M   'P 1'
#
loop_
_entity.id
_entity.type
_entity.pdbx_description
1 polymer ?
#
loop_
_entity_poly.entity_id
_entity_poly.type
_entity_poly.pdbx_seq_one_letter_code
_entity_poly.pdbx_strand_id
1 'polypeptide(L)'
;MKLLSVLPFLFFIAIAARHARAHRWGDALWMCHLSNLLLAGGLFFSSAFLVFMALPWLLFGIPLWLGDVVRTKKVVPISVITHFGGAGLGLFAASKLGPAPGTWWASWLFALAAQAICRAATPAEWNVNVSHRIYDGWKKHFKSFGSFWLFCISLAALILWAMDKVLSAFFARY
;
A
#
# COMPACT_ATOMS: atom_id res chain seq x y z
N MET A 1 -0.31 -22.15 1.74
CA MET A 1 -0.15 -20.68 1.89
C MET A 1 -0.62 -20.15 3.25
N LYS A 2 -1.58 -20.81 3.92
CA LYS A 2 -2.11 -20.38 5.24
C LYS A 2 -1.04 -20.04 6.29
N LEU A 3 -0.04 -20.89 6.52
CA LEU A 3 1.01 -20.57 7.51
C LEU A 3 1.83 -19.33 7.11
N LEU A 4 2.07 -19.11 5.81
CA LEU A 4 2.76 -17.91 5.32
C LEU A 4 1.95 -16.63 5.53
N SER A 5 0.62 -16.71 5.65
CA SER A 5 -0.24 -15.54 5.93
C SER A 5 0.08 -14.87 7.27
N VAL A 6 0.67 -15.62 8.21
CA VAL A 6 1.11 -15.10 9.51
C VAL A 6 2.16 -14.03 9.33
N LEU A 7 3.05 -14.15 8.35
CA LEU A 7 4.16 -13.21 8.16
C LEU A 7 3.69 -11.78 7.83
N PRO A 8 2.92 -11.51 6.76
CA PRO A 8 2.48 -10.15 6.46
C PRO A 8 1.48 -9.64 7.50
N PHE A 9 0.73 -10.52 8.17
CA PHE A 9 -0.07 -10.14 9.34
C PHE A 9 0.83 -9.61 10.48
N LEU A 10 1.90 -10.32 10.84
CA LEU A 10 2.85 -9.88 11.85
C LEU A 10 3.59 -8.59 11.43
N PHE A 11 3.88 -8.40 10.14
CA PHE A 11 4.46 -7.14 9.65
C PHE A 11 3.52 -5.97 9.94
N PHE A 12 2.23 -6.13 9.65
CA PHE A 12 1.22 -5.13 9.95
C PHE A 12 1.08 -4.88 11.47
N ILE A 13 0.99 -5.93 12.27
CA ILE A 13 0.85 -5.77 13.73
C ILE A 13 2.08 -5.11 14.35
N ALA A 14 3.29 -5.47 13.92
CA ALA A 14 4.53 -4.88 14.42
C ALA A 14 4.64 -3.39 14.09
N ILE A 15 4.29 -2.99 12.86
CA ILE A 15 4.33 -1.57 12.46
C ILE A 15 3.22 -0.77 13.15
N ALA A 16 2.02 -1.35 13.29
CA ALA A 16 0.92 -0.74 14.02
C ALA A 16 1.27 -0.52 15.50
N ALA A 17 1.81 -1.53 16.18
CA ALA A 17 2.24 -1.42 17.57
C ALA A 17 3.35 -0.39 17.76
N ARG A 18 4.27 -0.24 16.79
CA ARG A 18 5.29 0.81 16.81
C ARG A 18 4.65 2.21 16.71
N HIS A 19 3.74 2.40 15.77
CA HIS A 19 3.08 3.69 15.55
C HIS A 19 2.14 4.07 16.71
N ALA A 20 1.45 3.09 17.29
CA ALA A 20 0.64 3.29 18.50
C ALA A 20 1.49 3.75 19.69
N ARG A 21 2.65 3.11 19.94
CA ARG A 21 3.60 3.52 20.99
C ARG A 21 4.20 4.91 20.75
N ALA A 22 4.24 5.37 19.50
CA ALA A 22 4.67 6.71 19.14
C ALA A 22 3.53 7.75 19.16
N HIS A 23 2.34 7.41 19.68
CA HIS A 23 1.13 8.25 19.67
C HIS A 23 0.70 8.71 18.27
N ARG A 24 1.06 7.91 17.24
CA ARG A 24 0.75 8.18 15.83
C ARG A 24 0.13 6.97 15.16
N TRP A 25 -0.85 6.35 15.82
CA TRP A 25 -1.48 5.10 15.39
C TRP A 25 -2.00 5.14 13.94
N GLY A 26 -2.43 6.31 13.46
CA GLY A 26 -2.94 6.49 12.11
C GLY A 26 -1.91 6.22 11.02
N ASP A 27 -0.60 6.36 11.32
CA ASP A 27 0.47 5.97 10.38
C ASP A 27 0.45 4.45 10.07
N ALA A 28 -0.22 3.62 10.88
CA ALA A 28 -0.45 2.22 10.54
C ALA A 28 -1.39 2.05 9.32
N LEU A 29 -2.16 3.09 8.97
CA LEU A 29 -3.12 3.07 7.86
C LEU A 29 -2.50 3.42 6.51
N TRP A 30 -1.20 3.71 6.43
CA TRP A 30 -0.53 3.87 5.14
C TRP A 30 -0.82 2.68 4.22
N MET A 31 -1.07 2.94 2.93
CA MET A 31 -1.46 1.89 1.98
C MET A 31 -0.47 0.72 1.96
N CYS A 32 0.84 0.96 2.03
CA CYS A 32 1.83 -0.10 2.10
C CYS A 32 1.68 -1.03 3.32
N HIS A 33 1.21 -0.50 4.45
CA HIS A 33 0.92 -1.28 5.66
C HIS A 33 -0.41 -2.03 5.52
N LEU A 34 -1.48 -1.36 5.09
CA LEU A 34 -2.78 -1.99 4.86
C LEU A 34 -2.71 -3.10 3.80
N SER A 35 -1.85 -2.96 2.79
CA SER A 35 -1.63 -4.00 1.79
C SER A 35 -0.96 -5.26 2.34
N ASN A 36 -0.19 -5.17 3.45
CA ASN A 36 0.27 -6.37 4.15
C ASN A 36 -0.89 -7.11 4.80
N LEU A 37 -1.85 -6.41 5.40
CA LEU A 37 -3.06 -7.03 5.94
C LEU A 37 -3.92 -7.67 4.83
N LEU A 38 -4.07 -6.99 3.70
CA LEU A 38 -4.77 -7.52 2.53
C LEU A 38 -4.06 -8.76 1.96
N LEU A 39 -2.73 -8.74 1.87
CA LEU A 39 -1.91 -9.87 1.46
C LEU A 39 -2.06 -11.07 2.42
N ALA A 40 -2.09 -10.82 3.73
CA ALA A 40 -2.36 -11.86 4.72
C ALA A 40 -3.71 -12.54 4.45
N GLY A 41 -4.76 -11.77 4.20
CA GLY A 41 -6.06 -12.29 3.77
C GLY A 41 -5.96 -13.13 2.50
N GLY A 42 -5.28 -12.63 1.47
CA GLY A 42 -5.05 -13.37 0.22
C GLY A 42 -4.34 -14.70 0.42
N LEU A 43 -3.30 -14.74 1.25
CA LEU A 43 -2.56 -15.97 1.57
C LEU A 43 -3.38 -16.96 2.42
N PHE A 44 -4.21 -16.45 3.33
CA PHE A 44 -5.03 -17.27 4.21
C PHE A 44 -6.17 -17.96 3.44
N PHE A 45 -6.84 -17.21 2.56
CA PHE A 45 -7.93 -17.72 1.72
C PHE A 45 -7.44 -18.32 0.39
N SER A 46 -6.13 -18.33 0.13
CA SER A 46 -5.54 -18.71 -1.18
C SER A 46 -6.19 -17.96 -2.35
N SER A 47 -6.50 -16.67 -2.15
CA SER A 47 -7.20 -15.85 -3.13
C SER A 47 -6.20 -15.07 -4.00
N ALA A 48 -6.08 -15.48 -5.27
CA ALA A 48 -5.31 -14.76 -6.27
C ALA A 48 -5.76 -13.30 -6.39
N PHE A 49 -7.08 -13.06 -6.33
CA PHE A 49 -7.66 -11.73 -6.40
C PHE A 49 -7.13 -10.80 -5.30
N LEU A 50 -7.16 -11.22 -4.03
CA LEU A 50 -6.64 -10.40 -2.92
C LEU A 50 -5.12 -10.20 -2.99
N VAL A 51 -4.38 -11.22 -3.45
CA VAL A 51 -2.92 -11.10 -3.66
C VAL A 51 -2.62 -10.07 -4.74
N PHE A 52 -3.29 -10.13 -5.89
CA PHE A 52 -3.11 -9.18 -6.98
C PHE A 52 -3.69 -7.81 -6.68
N MET A 53 -4.63 -7.69 -5.74
CA MET A 53 -5.01 -6.38 -5.19
C MET A 53 -3.94 -5.75 -4.30
N ALA A 54 -3.28 -6.56 -3.46
CA ALA A 54 -2.29 -6.08 -2.50
C ALA A 54 -0.94 -5.76 -3.16
N LEU A 55 -0.51 -6.60 -4.10
CA LEU A 55 0.83 -6.58 -4.67
C LEU A 55 1.21 -5.24 -5.34
N PRO A 56 0.35 -4.59 -6.16
CA PRO A 56 0.68 -3.30 -6.76
C PRO A 56 1.03 -2.23 -5.72
N TRP A 57 0.27 -2.15 -4.63
CA TRP A 57 0.52 -1.22 -3.53
C TRP A 57 1.80 -1.52 -2.76
N LEU A 58 2.16 -2.79 -2.61
CA LEU A 58 3.43 -3.19 -1.98
C LEU A 58 4.62 -2.79 -2.85
N LEU A 59 4.54 -3.02 -4.17
CA LEU A 59 5.60 -2.67 -5.12
C LEU A 59 5.72 -1.15 -5.32
N PHE A 60 4.60 -0.46 -5.52
CA PHE A 60 4.56 1.00 -5.67
C PHE A 60 4.88 1.73 -4.35
N GLY A 61 4.61 1.10 -3.20
CA GLY A 61 4.97 1.64 -1.89
C GLY A 61 6.48 1.74 -1.67
N ILE A 62 7.29 0.88 -2.28
CA ILE A 62 8.76 0.89 -2.12
C ILE A 62 9.40 2.22 -2.55
N PRO A 63 9.18 2.75 -3.78
CA PRO A 63 9.77 4.03 -4.16
C PRO A 63 9.27 5.20 -3.31
N LEU A 64 8.00 5.19 -2.89
CA LEU A 64 7.47 6.22 -1.98
C LEU A 64 8.16 6.19 -0.61
N TRP A 65 8.36 4.99 -0.07
CA TRP A 65 9.08 4.78 1.18
C TRP A 65 10.55 5.16 1.09
N LEU A 66 11.23 4.78 0.00
CA LEU A 66 12.62 5.19 -0.25
C LEU A 66 12.73 6.72 -0.31
N GLY A 67 11.77 7.39 -0.95
CA GLY A 67 11.69 8.85 -0.94
C GLY A 67 11.59 9.42 0.48
N ASP A 68 10.78 8.82 1.35
CA ASP A 68 10.69 9.24 2.75
C ASP A 68 11.98 8.97 3.54
N VAL A 69 12.63 7.82 3.34
CA VAL A 69 13.94 7.51 3.95
C VAL A 69 15.00 8.52 3.53
N VAL A 70 15.08 8.85 2.24
CA VAL A 70 16.04 9.84 1.70
C VAL A 70 15.78 11.23 2.29
N ARG A 71 14.50 11.60 2.45
CA ARG A 71 14.08 12.90 2.98
C ARG A 71 14.33 13.02 4.49
N THR A 72 14.01 11.98 5.24
CA THR A 72 14.09 12.00 6.72
C THR A 72 15.45 11.56 7.25
N LYS A 73 16.29 10.93 6.41
CA LYS A 73 17.56 10.28 6.78
C LYS A 73 17.39 9.20 7.86
N LYS A 74 16.19 8.63 8.00
CA LYS A 74 15.87 7.63 9.02
C LYS A 74 15.49 6.32 8.35
N VAL A 75 16.24 5.27 8.67
CA VAL A 75 15.91 3.90 8.31
C VAL A 75 15.35 3.20 9.54
N VAL A 76 14.13 2.69 9.43
CA VAL A 76 13.49 1.90 10.49
C VAL A 76 13.49 0.44 10.06
N PRO A 77 14.20 -0.48 10.75
CA PRO A 77 14.34 -1.87 10.31
C PRO A 77 13.00 -2.58 10.05
N ILE A 78 12.02 -2.40 10.94
CA ILE A 78 10.69 -3.01 10.73
C ILE A 78 9.98 -2.47 9.49
N SER A 79 10.25 -1.21 9.11
CA SER A 79 9.71 -0.61 7.90
C SER A 79 10.35 -1.19 6.63
N VAL A 80 11.64 -1.55 6.67
CA VAL A 80 12.29 -2.28 5.56
C VAL A 80 11.59 -3.62 5.35
N ILE A 81 11.33 -4.35 6.43
CA ILE A 81 10.67 -5.67 6.39
C ILE A 81 9.23 -5.54 5.87
N THR A 82 8.47 -4.54 6.30
CA THR A 82 7.07 -4.39 5.84
C THR A 82 6.97 -4.08 4.35
N HIS A 83 7.95 -3.37 3.78
CA HIS A 83 7.96 -3.04 2.35
C HIS A 83 8.52 -4.21 1.52
N PHE A 84 9.76 -4.62 1.76
CA PHE A 84 10.40 -5.66 0.94
C PHE A 84 9.92 -7.07 1.27
N GLY A 85 9.69 -7.37 2.54
CA GLY A 85 9.15 -8.66 2.96
C GLY A 85 7.73 -8.87 2.45
N GLY A 86 6.87 -7.86 2.58
CA GLY A 86 5.52 -7.88 2.01
C GLY A 86 5.53 -8.06 0.49
N ALA A 87 6.32 -7.26 -0.23
CA ALA A 87 6.45 -7.37 -1.69
C ALA A 87 6.99 -8.75 -2.13
N GLY A 88 8.03 -9.26 -1.46
CA GLY A 88 8.60 -10.58 -1.76
C GLY A 88 7.60 -11.71 -1.56
N LEU A 89 6.86 -11.70 -0.45
CA LEU A 89 5.79 -12.68 -0.21
C LEU A 89 4.65 -12.54 -1.21
N GLY A 90 4.30 -11.31 -1.61
CA GLY A 90 3.28 -11.06 -2.63
C GLY A 90 3.68 -11.60 -4.01
N LEU A 91 4.93 -11.39 -4.42
CA LEU A 91 5.47 -11.95 -5.67
C LEU A 91 5.51 -13.48 -5.65
N PHE A 92 5.96 -14.06 -4.53
CA PHE A 92 5.93 -15.51 -4.34
C PHE A 92 4.51 -16.08 -4.39
N ALA A 93 3.55 -15.42 -3.74
CA ALA A 93 2.15 -15.84 -3.77
C ALA A 93 1.57 -15.75 -5.18
N ALA A 94 1.85 -14.65 -5.89
CA ALA A 94 1.43 -14.46 -7.27
C ALA A 94 1.97 -15.55 -8.21
N SER A 95 3.24 -15.95 -8.04
CA SER A 95 3.84 -17.04 -8.83
C SER A 95 3.26 -18.43 -8.52
N LYS A 96 2.48 -18.59 -7.44
CA LYS A 96 1.86 -19.87 -7.07
C LYS A 96 0.37 -19.91 -7.37
N LEU A 97 -0.29 -18.76 -7.37
CA LEU A 97 -1.73 -18.65 -7.55
C LEU A 97 -2.12 -18.32 -9.00
N GLY A 98 -1.19 -17.81 -9.80
CA GLY A 98 -1.48 -17.33 -11.15
C GLY A 98 -2.21 -15.97 -11.14
N PRO A 99 -2.39 -15.37 -12.33
CA PRO A 99 -2.92 -14.02 -12.45
C PRO A 99 -4.41 -13.94 -12.13
N ALA A 100 -4.81 -12.86 -11.47
CA ALA A 100 -6.20 -12.44 -11.32
C ALA A 100 -6.39 -11.08 -12.02
N PRO A 101 -6.78 -11.05 -13.31
CA PRO A 101 -6.87 -9.80 -14.06
C PRO A 101 -8.02 -8.93 -13.57
N GLY A 102 -7.88 -7.62 -13.73
CA GLY A 102 -8.93 -6.68 -13.37
C GLY A 102 -9.00 -6.41 -11.87
N THR A 103 -7.90 -6.61 -11.12
CA THR A 103 -7.84 -6.27 -9.69
C THR A 103 -7.54 -4.79 -9.44
N TRP A 104 -7.12 -4.04 -10.48
CA TRP A 104 -6.75 -2.64 -10.34
C TRP A 104 -7.88 -1.76 -9.79
N TRP A 105 -9.14 -1.95 -10.23
CA TRP A 105 -10.24 -1.11 -9.78
C TRP A 105 -10.59 -1.40 -8.32
N ALA A 106 -10.54 -2.67 -7.90
CA ALA A 106 -10.75 -3.04 -6.51
C ALA A 106 -9.62 -2.50 -5.62
N SER A 107 -8.38 -2.53 -6.12
CA SER A 107 -7.22 -1.93 -5.44
C SER A 107 -7.35 -0.41 -5.31
N TRP A 108 -7.91 0.24 -6.31
CA TRP A 108 -8.16 1.67 -6.31
C TRP A 108 -9.29 2.05 -5.34
N LEU A 109 -10.41 1.32 -5.37
CA LEU A 109 -11.49 1.49 -4.39
C LEU A 109 -11.01 1.24 -2.95
N PHE A 110 -10.14 0.23 -2.75
CA PHE A 110 -9.52 -0.02 -1.46
C PHE A 110 -8.73 1.19 -0.96
N ALA A 111 -7.98 1.87 -1.84
CA ALA A 111 -7.28 3.10 -1.48
C ALA A 111 -8.22 4.28 -1.21
N LEU A 112 -9.32 4.42 -1.95
CA LEU A 112 -10.33 5.44 -1.67
C LEU A 112 -10.99 5.20 -0.30
N ALA A 113 -11.31 3.95 0.02
CA ALA A 113 -11.85 3.57 1.32
C ALA A 113 -10.84 3.87 2.44
N ALA A 114 -9.57 3.50 2.27
CA ALA A 114 -8.51 3.81 3.22
C ALA A 114 -8.32 5.32 3.42
N GLN A 115 -8.39 6.12 2.35
CA GLN A 115 -8.34 7.57 2.43
C GLN A 115 -9.54 8.16 3.17
N ALA A 116 -10.74 7.66 2.91
CA ALA A 116 -11.95 8.09 3.63
C ALA A 116 -11.85 7.79 5.13
N ILE A 117 -11.36 6.59 5.50
CA ILE A 117 -11.09 6.21 6.89
C ILE A 117 -10.04 7.15 7.50
N CYS A 118 -8.92 7.40 6.81
CA CYS A 118 -7.90 8.32 7.31
C CYS A 118 -8.46 9.73 7.50
N ARG A 119 -9.31 10.21 6.59
CA ARG A 119 -9.92 11.52 6.68
C ARG A 119 -10.88 11.64 7.88
N ALA A 120 -11.62 10.59 8.18
CA ALA A 120 -12.55 10.57 9.32
C ALA A 120 -11.84 10.33 10.67
N ALA A 121 -10.77 9.55 10.68
CA ALA A 121 -10.23 9.00 11.92
C ALA A 121 -8.87 9.60 12.34
N THR A 122 -8.11 10.24 11.44
CA THR A 122 -6.78 10.78 11.78
C THR A 122 -6.73 12.31 11.80
N PRO A 123 -5.93 12.94 12.68
CA PRO A 123 -5.64 14.37 12.62
C PRO A 123 -5.04 14.79 11.27
N ALA A 124 -5.37 16.02 10.83
CA ALA A 124 -4.93 16.56 9.55
C ALA A 124 -3.40 16.73 9.45
N GLU A 125 -2.71 16.91 10.57
CA GLU A 125 -1.25 17.01 10.62
C GLU A 125 -0.55 15.73 10.14
N TRP A 126 -1.16 14.55 10.34
CA TRP A 126 -0.58 13.27 9.95
C TRP A 126 -0.68 13.02 8.45
N ASN A 127 -1.74 13.53 7.82
CA ASN A 127 -1.99 13.47 6.37
C ASN A 127 -1.75 12.08 5.74
N VAL A 128 -2.15 11.03 6.45
CA VAL A 128 -1.94 9.64 6.04
C VAL A 128 -2.73 9.37 4.75
N ASN A 129 -2.09 8.72 3.78
CA ASN A 129 -2.64 8.51 2.43
C ASN A 129 -3.10 9.79 1.72
N VAL A 130 -2.51 10.95 2.05
CA VAL A 130 -2.85 12.24 1.41
C VAL A 130 -4.33 12.60 1.62
N SER A 131 -4.87 12.29 2.79
CA SER A 131 -6.30 12.43 3.08
C SER A 131 -6.75 13.85 3.46
N HIS A 132 -5.82 14.75 3.82
CA HIS A 132 -6.15 16.04 4.43
C HIS A 132 -5.57 17.26 3.71
N ARG A 133 -4.33 17.19 3.23
CA ARG A 133 -3.59 18.35 2.71
C ARG A 133 -2.61 18.02 1.60
N ILE A 134 -2.21 19.05 0.86
CA ILE A 134 -1.17 18.97 -0.17
C ILE A 134 0.18 18.72 0.50
N TYR A 135 0.96 17.78 -0.03
CA TYR A 135 2.35 17.59 0.40
C TYR A 135 3.19 18.82 0.10
N ASP A 136 4.11 19.17 1.00
CA ASP A 136 4.85 20.45 0.90
C ASP A 136 5.60 20.61 -0.43
N GLY A 137 6.20 19.54 -0.96
CA GLY A 137 6.88 19.55 -2.27
C GLY A 137 5.97 19.82 -3.48
N TRP A 138 4.66 19.65 -3.32
CA TRP A 138 3.66 19.81 -4.38
C TRP A 138 2.86 21.11 -4.29
N LYS A 139 3.01 21.88 -3.20
CA LYS A 139 2.27 23.15 -2.99
C LYS A 139 2.50 24.18 -4.10
N LYS A 140 3.67 24.18 -4.75
CA LYS A 140 3.97 25.08 -5.88
C LYS A 140 3.22 24.73 -7.17
N HIS A 141 2.70 23.50 -7.29
CA HIS A 141 2.03 23.01 -8.48
C HIS A 141 0.51 23.00 -8.37
N PHE A 142 -0.02 23.01 -7.14
CA PHE A 142 -1.46 22.87 -6.89
C PHE A 142 -1.98 23.98 -5.97
N LYS A 143 -3.03 24.66 -6.42
CA LYS A 143 -3.68 25.76 -5.68
C LYS A 143 -4.76 25.28 -4.70
N SER A 144 -5.27 24.07 -4.86
CA SER A 144 -6.32 23.51 -4.00
C SER A 144 -6.06 22.04 -3.69
N PHE A 145 -6.44 21.60 -2.49
CA PHE A 145 -6.31 20.20 -2.10
C PHE A 145 -7.13 19.29 -3.02
N GLY A 146 -8.33 19.71 -3.44
CA GLY A 146 -9.16 18.92 -4.35
C GLY A 146 -8.48 18.62 -5.69
N SER A 147 -7.80 19.61 -6.29
CA SER A 147 -7.05 19.40 -7.55
C SER A 147 -5.87 18.45 -7.36
N PHE A 148 -5.14 18.57 -6.26
CA PHE A 148 -4.04 17.67 -5.92
C PHE A 148 -4.51 16.25 -5.62
N TRP A 149 -5.61 16.12 -4.89
CA TRP A 149 -6.23 14.84 -4.55
C TRP A 149 -6.70 14.12 -5.82
N LEU A 150 -7.41 14.83 -6.71
CA LEU A 150 -7.86 14.30 -8.00
C LEU A 150 -6.66 13.82 -8.82
N PHE A 151 -5.61 14.62 -8.90
CA PHE A 151 -4.35 14.22 -9.54
C PHE A 151 -3.77 12.92 -8.93
N CYS A 152 -3.68 12.84 -7.60
CA CYS A 152 -3.14 11.67 -6.92
C CYS A 152 -3.96 10.41 -7.18
N ILE A 153 -5.30 10.47 -7.08
CA ILE A 153 -6.15 9.30 -7.28
C ILE A 153 -6.21 8.87 -8.76
N SER A 154 -6.14 9.82 -9.71
CA SER A 154 -6.07 9.50 -11.14
C SER A 154 -4.74 8.88 -11.51
N LEU A 155 -3.63 9.41 -10.98
CA LEU A 155 -2.31 8.83 -11.17
C LEU A 155 -2.21 7.44 -10.55
N ALA A 156 -2.75 7.26 -9.33
CA ALA A 156 -2.83 5.95 -8.69
C ALA A 156 -3.63 4.95 -9.52
N ALA A 157 -4.81 5.35 -10.05
CA ALA A 157 -5.60 4.48 -10.92
C ALA A 157 -4.81 4.04 -12.16
N LEU A 158 -4.11 4.97 -12.82
CA LEU A 158 -3.28 4.68 -13.99
C LEU A 158 -2.13 3.71 -13.66
N ILE A 159 -1.42 3.93 -12.56
CA ILE A 159 -0.33 3.06 -12.10
C ILE A 159 -0.87 1.66 -11.78
N LEU A 160 -1.95 1.57 -11.01
CA LEU A 160 -2.57 0.29 -10.67
C LEU A 160 -3.05 -0.48 -11.90
N TRP A 161 -3.67 0.21 -12.85
CA TRP A 161 -4.09 -0.38 -14.12
C TRP A 161 -2.89 -0.93 -14.90
N ALA A 162 -1.83 -0.13 -15.04
CA ALA A 162 -0.62 -0.55 -15.74
C ALA A 162 0.04 -1.76 -15.05
N MET A 163 0.12 -1.75 -13.72
CA MET A 163 0.67 -2.86 -12.94
C MET A 163 -0.19 -4.12 -13.04
N ASP A 164 -1.52 -4.02 -13.02
CA ASP A 164 -2.43 -5.14 -13.25
C ASP A 164 -2.16 -5.79 -14.62
N LYS A 165 -1.96 -5.00 -15.68
CA LYS A 165 -1.59 -5.51 -17.01
C LYS A 165 -0.22 -6.19 -17.02
N VAL A 166 0.80 -5.55 -16.47
CA VAL A 166 2.17 -6.08 -16.45
C VAL A 166 2.25 -7.35 -15.61
N LEU A 167 1.71 -7.35 -14.39
CA LEU A 167 1.74 -8.50 -13.50
C LEU A 167 0.90 -9.66 -14.06
N SER A 168 -0.28 -9.38 -14.62
CA SER A 168 -1.10 -10.43 -15.25
C SER A 168 -0.35 -11.08 -16.43
N ALA A 169 0.27 -10.27 -17.29
CA ALA A 169 1.03 -10.78 -18.43
C ALA A 169 2.28 -11.57 -18.00
N PHE A 170 2.96 -11.12 -16.94
CA PHE A 170 4.16 -11.78 -16.42
C PHE A 170 3.82 -13.14 -15.79
N PHE A 171 2.79 -13.20 -14.95
CA PHE A 171 2.42 -14.42 -14.24
C PHE A 171 1.51 -15.36 -15.04
N ALA A 172 0.94 -14.94 -16.18
CA ALA A 172 0.23 -15.85 -17.10
C ALA A 172 1.16 -16.85 -17.82
N ARG A 173 2.48 -16.65 -17.75
CA ARG A 173 3.49 -17.45 -18.47
C ARG A 173 4.03 -18.63 -17.65
N TYR A 174 3.58 -18.80 -16.41
CA TYR A 174 4.04 -19.79 -15.45
C TYR A 174 2.84 -20.50 -14.83
#